data_AF-A0A5D3J3Y9-F1
#
_entry.id   AF-A0A5D3J3Y9-F1
#
_cell.length_a   1.000
_cell.length_b   1.000
_cell.length_c   1.000
_cell.angle_alpha   90.00
_cell.angle_beta   90.00
_cell.angle_gamma   90.00
#
_symmetry.space_group_name_H-M   'P 1'
#
loop_
_entity.id
_entity.type
_entity.pdbx_description
1 polymer ?
#
loop_
_entity_poly.entity_id
_entity_poly.type
_entity_poly.pdbx_seq_one_letter_code
_entity_poly.pdbx_strand_id
1 'polypeptide(L)'
;MLNITPNFAQERGLNMLRRTWKAHDSFMVYAPTGSGKTGLAAFIAAGLVSRGMRVLFVAPYTILINQTAQRFTEYGLPEDQISFIWRDHPNYDPNLLIQIASADTLIRREFPKNIDLLIVDEAHLRKRRILKEIERITAEKKAKVIGLSGTPFAPFLGHYYQHLIKPTTIGELIQRGDLSKYEFFAPTKPDLSGVETKPSIEFGTDYDESQLAEIMCGSDLVGDIVDNWLRHGRDLPTVAFCVNKAHANFVTMQFNKAGINAEVMVAETPHEERQAMIHRFETGATKIIVSVGVLVAGFDSDVRCIIYARPTKSEIRWLQALGRGLRTAPGKDACLIFDHSGTVHRLGFPDSIEYDDLPSTNDGMKAAAAGATKEREEKLPKECPECHFMKPSGVYVCPKCGFKPLVGQDVETDGTRNIKKMSKHETVYTKSDKQSWWSQIKFYQRHRAAQGKPVSDGWCAHTFQEKFGEWPNGLS
;
A
#
# COMPACT_ATOMS: atom_id res chain seq x y z
N MET A 1 8.84 36.66 -5.74
CA MET A 1 8.62 35.88 -4.49
C MET A 1 7.50 34.90 -4.77
N LEU A 2 7.51 33.73 -4.15
CA LEU A 2 6.40 32.77 -4.30
C LEU A 2 5.19 33.25 -3.48
N ASN A 3 3.99 32.94 -3.98
CA ASN A 3 2.70 33.28 -3.37
C ASN A 3 2.28 32.29 -2.27
N ILE A 4 3.16 31.34 -1.91
CA ILE A 4 2.91 30.30 -0.92
C ILE A 4 3.98 30.32 0.16
N THR A 5 3.57 29.95 1.37
CA THR A 5 4.47 29.72 2.50
C THR A 5 4.74 28.22 2.61
N PRO A 6 5.99 27.77 2.81
CA PRO A 6 6.27 26.35 2.94
C PRO A 6 5.57 25.79 4.18
N ASN A 7 4.91 24.65 4.02
CA ASN A 7 4.43 23.87 5.16
C ASN A 7 5.62 23.24 5.91
N PHE A 8 5.32 22.60 7.04
CA PHE A 8 6.32 21.97 7.89
C PHE A 8 7.23 20.97 7.15
N ALA A 9 6.66 20.06 6.35
CA ALA A 9 7.43 19.05 5.63
C ALA A 9 8.31 19.69 4.54
N GLN A 10 7.78 20.71 3.85
CA GLN A 10 8.49 21.47 2.83
C GLN A 10 9.67 22.25 3.44
N GLU A 11 9.45 22.96 4.55
CA GLU A 11 10.49 23.72 5.22
C GLU A 11 11.63 22.80 5.70
N ARG A 12 11.28 21.69 6.36
CA ARG A 12 12.26 20.71 6.82
C ARG A 12 13.01 20.08 5.65
N GLY A 13 12.31 19.71 4.57
CA GLY A 13 12.92 19.17 3.35
C GLY A 13 13.90 20.13 2.68
N LEU A 14 13.53 21.41 2.55
CA LEU A 14 14.41 22.47 2.02
C LEU A 14 15.64 22.65 2.91
N ASN A 15 15.49 22.64 4.23
CA ASN A 15 16.61 22.77 5.16
C ASN A 15 17.55 21.55 5.12
N MET A 16 17.02 20.34 5.03
CA MET A 16 17.82 19.12 4.87
C MET A 16 18.60 19.16 3.55
N LEU A 17 17.94 19.50 2.44
CA LEU A 17 18.57 19.67 1.13
C LEU A 17 19.70 20.71 1.20
N ARG A 18 19.46 21.89 1.77
CA ARG A 18 20.48 22.95 1.90
C ARG A 18 21.73 22.47 2.65
N ARG A 19 21.56 21.69 3.73
CA ARG A 19 22.66 21.18 4.55
C ARG A 19 23.55 20.20 3.78
N THR A 20 22.96 19.36 2.94
CA THR A 20 23.68 18.29 2.22
C THR A 20 23.93 18.60 0.74
N TRP A 21 23.47 19.76 0.24
CA TRP A 21 23.52 20.17 -1.16
C TRP A 21 24.91 20.09 -1.81
N LYS A 22 25.95 20.47 -1.06
CA LYS A 22 27.34 20.46 -1.54
C LYS A 22 27.98 19.07 -1.47
N ALA A 23 27.47 18.19 -0.63
CA ALA A 23 28.06 16.86 -0.38
C ALA A 23 27.63 15.81 -1.41
N HIS A 24 26.46 15.99 -2.04
CA HIS A 24 25.90 15.03 -2.99
C HIS A 24 25.43 15.71 -4.27
N ASP A 25 25.42 14.97 -5.37
CA ASP A 25 25.00 15.43 -6.69
C ASP A 25 23.58 14.97 -7.05
N SER A 26 23.08 13.90 -6.41
CA SER A 26 21.70 13.42 -6.57
C SER A 26 21.02 13.12 -5.24
N PHE A 27 19.74 13.50 -5.14
CA PHE A 27 18.92 13.38 -3.94
C PHE A 27 17.60 12.69 -4.27
N MET A 28 17.14 11.79 -3.42
CA MET A 28 15.75 11.32 -3.42
C MET A 28 15.02 11.98 -2.27
N VAL A 29 13.96 12.73 -2.55
CA VAL A 29 13.10 13.28 -1.51
C VAL A 29 11.89 12.38 -1.32
N TYR A 30 11.76 11.81 -0.13
CA TYR A 30 10.55 11.13 0.30
C TYR A 30 9.49 12.17 0.67
N ALA A 31 8.48 12.31 -0.20
CA ALA A 31 7.38 13.24 -0.03
C ALA A 31 6.05 12.47 -0.03
N PRO A 32 5.63 11.86 1.11
CA PRO A 32 4.40 11.07 1.19
C PRO A 32 3.17 11.90 0.79
N THR A 33 2.06 11.23 0.48
CA THR A 33 0.80 11.91 0.14
C THR A 33 0.44 12.95 1.21
N GLY A 34 0.00 14.14 0.78
CA GLY A 34 -0.32 15.26 1.69
C GLY A 34 0.88 16.12 2.11
N SER A 35 2.13 15.67 1.94
CA SER A 35 3.33 16.47 2.31
C SER A 35 3.57 17.72 1.44
N GLY A 36 2.86 17.86 0.31
CA GLY A 36 3.00 19.01 -0.58
C GLY A 36 4.17 18.93 -1.55
N LYS A 37 4.40 17.74 -2.15
CA LYS A 37 5.47 17.45 -3.13
C LYS A 37 5.61 18.51 -4.23
N THR A 38 4.51 18.91 -4.88
CA THR A 38 4.52 19.93 -5.94
C THR A 38 4.95 21.31 -5.42
N GLY A 39 4.54 21.68 -4.21
CA GLY A 39 4.98 22.92 -3.58
C GLY A 39 6.48 22.89 -3.25
N LEU A 40 7.00 21.76 -2.74
CA LEU A 40 8.44 21.59 -2.53
C LEU A 40 9.23 21.76 -3.84
N ALA A 41 8.76 21.14 -4.93
CA ALA A 41 9.36 21.30 -6.25
C ALA A 41 9.41 22.76 -6.71
N ALA A 42 8.31 23.51 -6.49
CA ALA A 42 8.23 24.92 -6.82
C ALA A 42 9.20 25.77 -5.99
N PHE A 43 9.33 25.53 -4.68
CA PHE A 43 10.32 26.23 -3.84
C PHE A 43 11.75 25.99 -4.31
N ILE A 44 12.08 24.75 -4.66
CA ILE A 44 13.40 24.40 -5.19
C ILE A 44 13.62 25.10 -6.53
N ALA A 45 12.67 24.98 -7.46
CA ALA A 45 12.78 25.55 -8.80
C ALA A 45 12.92 27.08 -8.74
N ALA A 46 12.11 27.77 -7.93
CA ALA A 46 12.17 29.22 -7.77
C ALA A 46 13.54 29.70 -7.23
N GLY A 47 14.14 28.95 -6.30
CA GLY A 47 15.48 29.24 -5.79
C GLY A 47 16.57 29.24 -6.88
N LEU A 48 16.42 28.41 -7.91
CA LEU A 48 17.35 28.34 -9.04
C LEU A 48 16.99 29.37 -10.12
N VAL A 49 15.72 29.45 -10.50
CA VAL A 49 15.23 30.38 -11.52
C VAL A 49 15.54 31.83 -11.14
N SER A 50 15.44 32.20 -9.86
CA SER A 50 15.81 33.55 -9.38
C SER A 50 17.30 33.89 -9.58
N ARG A 51 18.14 32.90 -9.86
CA ARG A 51 19.58 33.05 -10.17
C ARG A 51 19.88 32.89 -11.66
N GLY A 52 18.85 32.86 -12.51
CA GLY A 52 18.97 32.61 -13.95
C GLY A 52 19.34 31.17 -14.31
N MET A 53 19.18 30.23 -13.37
CA MET A 53 19.53 28.82 -13.58
C MET A 53 18.35 28.05 -14.16
N ARG A 54 18.65 27.07 -15.02
CA ARG A 54 17.68 26.32 -15.81
C ARG A 54 17.25 25.03 -15.11
N VAL A 55 15.94 24.86 -14.99
CA VAL A 55 15.32 23.73 -14.30
C VAL A 55 14.56 22.88 -15.31
N LEU A 56 14.86 21.58 -15.33
CA LEU A 56 14.08 20.59 -16.07
C LEU A 56 13.26 19.77 -15.08
N PHE A 57 11.93 19.89 -15.14
CA PHE A 57 11.00 19.09 -14.36
C PHE A 57 10.41 17.99 -15.25
N VAL A 58 10.60 16.73 -14.88
CA VAL A 58 10.12 15.57 -15.62
C VAL A 58 8.93 14.96 -14.88
N ALA A 59 7.75 15.01 -15.51
CA ALA A 59 6.54 14.38 -15.02
C ALA A 59 6.33 13.00 -15.69
N PRO A 60 5.87 11.99 -14.93
CA PRO A 60 5.70 10.63 -15.46
C PRO A 60 4.50 10.50 -16.40
N TYR A 61 3.42 11.25 -16.16
CA TYR A 61 2.16 11.18 -16.89
C TYR A 61 1.86 12.52 -17.55
N THR A 62 1.23 12.49 -18.73
CA THR A 62 0.94 13.72 -19.49
C THR A 62 -0.05 14.65 -18.78
N ILE A 63 -1.00 14.09 -18.03
CA ILE A 63 -1.97 14.87 -17.26
C ILE A 63 -1.31 15.77 -16.20
N LEU A 64 -0.15 15.34 -15.68
CA LEU A 64 0.60 16.09 -14.67
C LEU A 64 1.36 17.28 -15.23
N ILE A 65 1.59 17.35 -16.55
CA ILE A 65 2.39 18.41 -17.16
C ILE A 65 1.69 19.75 -17.03
N ASN A 66 0.45 19.82 -17.52
CA ASN A 66 -0.35 21.03 -17.43
C ASN A 66 -0.67 21.39 -15.98
N GLN A 67 -0.98 20.39 -15.14
CA GLN A 67 -1.22 20.61 -13.72
C GLN A 67 0.01 21.18 -13.00
N THR A 68 1.21 20.67 -13.31
CA THR A 68 2.45 21.18 -12.72
C THR A 68 2.72 22.62 -13.17
N ALA A 69 2.57 22.92 -14.47
CA ALA A 69 2.73 24.27 -14.99
C ALA A 69 1.78 25.26 -14.31
N GLN A 70 0.49 24.92 -14.25
CA GLN A 70 -0.52 25.73 -13.58
C GLN A 70 -0.18 25.95 -12.10
N ARG A 71 0.19 24.89 -11.36
CA ARG A 71 0.60 25.00 -9.95
C ARG A 71 1.84 25.87 -9.78
N PHE A 72 2.83 25.78 -10.69
CA PHE A 72 4.03 26.61 -10.63
C PHE A 72 3.67 28.08 -10.82
N THR A 73 2.81 28.41 -11.79
CA THR A 73 2.30 29.77 -11.99
C THR A 73 1.51 30.26 -10.78
N GLU A 74 0.58 29.46 -10.25
CA GLU A 74 -0.20 29.79 -9.04
C GLU A 74 0.72 30.10 -7.84
N TYR A 75 1.79 29.33 -7.69
CA TYR A 75 2.77 29.52 -6.63
C TYR A 75 3.71 30.71 -6.90
N GLY A 76 3.65 31.35 -8.07
CA GLY A 76 4.39 32.57 -8.37
C GLY A 76 5.70 32.36 -9.14
N LEU A 77 5.89 31.21 -9.80
CA LEU A 77 6.92 31.10 -10.83
C LEU A 77 6.47 31.85 -12.09
N PRO A 78 7.42 32.49 -12.81
CA PRO A 78 7.11 33.29 -13.99
C PRO A 78 6.58 32.41 -15.13
N GLU A 79 5.31 32.60 -15.50
CA GLU A 79 4.63 31.83 -16.54
C GLU A 79 5.31 31.97 -17.91
N ASP A 80 5.81 33.17 -18.21
CA ASP A 80 6.56 33.49 -19.43
C ASP A 80 7.92 32.76 -19.53
N GLN A 81 8.35 32.11 -18.45
CA GLN A 81 9.57 31.29 -18.40
C GLN A 81 9.30 29.78 -18.42
N ILE A 82 8.04 29.36 -18.61
CA ILE A 82 7.66 27.95 -18.67
C ILE A 82 7.56 27.49 -20.12
N SER A 83 8.34 26.46 -20.45
CA SER A 83 8.33 25.74 -21.72
C SER A 83 7.88 24.30 -21.52
N PHE A 84 7.24 23.73 -22.55
CA PHE A 84 6.68 22.39 -22.52
C PHE A 84 7.41 21.45 -23.48
N ILE A 85 8.00 20.37 -22.94
CA ILE A 85 8.57 19.27 -23.73
C ILE A 85 7.56 18.11 -23.75
N TRP A 86 6.52 18.27 -24.58
CA TRP A 86 5.47 17.27 -24.74
C TRP A 86 4.91 17.33 -26.16
N ARG A 87 5.08 16.24 -26.95
CA ARG A 87 4.68 16.21 -28.37
C ARG A 87 5.04 17.54 -29.10
N ASP A 88 4.16 18.06 -29.92
CA ASP A 88 4.23 19.30 -30.67
C ASP A 88 3.59 20.49 -29.92
N HIS A 89 3.69 20.53 -28.58
CA HIS A 89 3.08 21.59 -27.79
C HIS A 89 3.50 22.99 -28.28
N PRO A 90 2.56 23.92 -28.52
CA PRO A 90 2.84 25.21 -29.15
C PRO A 90 3.77 26.09 -28.31
N ASN A 91 3.72 25.97 -26.98
CA ASN A 91 4.58 26.72 -26.05
C ASN A 91 5.90 26.01 -25.75
N TYR A 92 6.50 25.36 -26.74
CA TYR A 92 7.85 24.82 -26.62
C TYR A 92 8.88 25.88 -27.00
N ASP A 93 9.69 26.31 -26.03
CA ASP A 93 10.85 27.15 -26.26
C ASP A 93 12.05 26.63 -25.45
N PRO A 94 13.12 26.14 -26.11
CA PRO A 94 14.30 25.63 -25.42
C PRO A 94 15.10 26.74 -24.71
N ASN A 95 14.82 28.03 -24.88
CA ASN A 95 15.57 29.11 -24.25
C ASN A 95 15.02 29.51 -22.88
N LEU A 96 13.79 29.12 -22.54
CA LEU A 96 13.17 29.45 -21.26
C LEU A 96 13.77 28.67 -20.08
N LEU A 97 13.73 29.28 -18.89
CA LEU A 97 14.40 28.77 -17.69
C LEU A 97 13.75 27.50 -17.13
N ILE A 98 12.44 27.32 -17.28
CA ILE A 98 11.69 26.19 -16.72
C ILE A 98 11.21 25.32 -17.87
N GLN A 99 11.71 24.09 -17.93
CA GLN A 99 11.31 23.11 -18.93
C GLN A 99 10.49 22.02 -18.23
N ILE A 100 9.19 21.92 -18.52
CA ILE A 100 8.33 20.86 -17.98
C ILE A 100 8.16 19.80 -19.06
N ALA A 101 8.62 18.58 -18.78
CA ALA A 101 8.75 17.51 -19.74
C ALA A 101 7.91 16.28 -19.37
N SER A 102 7.28 15.67 -20.37
CA SER A 102 6.77 14.31 -20.26
C SER A 102 7.95 13.34 -20.28
N ALA A 103 8.04 12.42 -19.31
CA ALA A 103 9.01 11.33 -19.35
C ALA A 103 8.94 10.55 -20.67
N ASP A 104 7.74 10.20 -21.15
CA ASP A 104 7.54 9.43 -22.38
C ASP A 104 7.95 10.18 -23.66
N THR A 105 7.81 11.49 -23.67
CA THR A 105 8.32 12.33 -24.78
C THR A 105 9.84 12.43 -24.70
N LEU A 106 10.36 12.69 -23.50
CA LEU A 106 11.78 12.92 -23.27
C LEU A 106 12.63 11.67 -23.59
N ILE A 107 12.12 10.46 -23.30
CA ILE A 107 12.82 9.22 -23.68
C ILE A 107 12.88 8.99 -25.20
N ARG A 108 12.20 9.78 -26.02
CA ARG A 108 12.20 9.70 -27.50
C ARG A 108 12.90 10.88 -28.16
N ARG A 109 13.32 11.89 -27.41
CA ARG A 109 13.95 13.13 -27.90
C ARG A 109 15.37 13.28 -27.38
N GLU A 110 16.13 14.24 -27.90
CA GLU A 110 17.39 14.62 -27.27
C GLU A 110 17.12 15.25 -25.90
N PHE A 111 17.91 14.86 -24.90
CA PHE A 111 17.78 15.39 -23.55
C PHE A 111 18.37 16.82 -23.51
N PRO A 112 17.69 17.80 -22.88
CA PRO A 112 18.21 19.16 -22.76
C PRO A 112 19.61 19.19 -22.13
N LYS A 113 20.59 19.73 -22.85
CA LYS A 113 22.01 19.76 -22.42
C LYS A 113 22.33 20.88 -21.43
N ASN A 114 21.61 22.00 -21.53
CA ASN A 114 21.84 23.19 -20.71
C ASN A 114 20.80 23.24 -19.58
N ILE A 115 21.03 22.44 -18.55
CA ILE A 115 20.22 22.43 -17.32
C ILE A 115 21.15 22.51 -16.12
N ASP A 116 20.70 23.15 -15.05
CA ASP A 116 21.41 23.23 -13.77
C ASP A 116 20.78 22.33 -12.70
N LEU A 117 19.52 21.97 -12.91
CA LEU A 117 18.77 21.05 -12.06
C LEU A 117 17.81 20.18 -12.88
N LEU A 118 17.88 18.88 -12.62
CA LEU A 118 16.88 17.91 -13.03
C LEU A 118 16.00 17.55 -11.82
N ILE A 119 14.70 17.78 -11.93
CA ILE A 119 13.69 17.27 -11.00
C ILE A 119 12.93 16.14 -11.70
N VAL A 120 12.87 14.96 -11.09
CA VAL A 120 12.09 13.82 -11.60
C VAL A 120 10.96 13.51 -10.63
N ASP A 121 9.73 13.72 -11.07
CA ASP A 121 8.55 13.36 -10.27
C ASP A 121 8.19 11.87 -10.44
N GLU A 122 7.63 11.29 -9.39
CA GLU A 122 7.44 9.84 -9.22
C GLU A 122 8.68 9.04 -9.61
N ALA A 123 9.83 9.45 -9.04
CA ALA A 123 11.12 8.89 -9.36
C ALA A 123 11.25 7.38 -9.07
N HIS A 124 10.29 6.78 -8.36
CA HIS A 124 10.15 5.33 -8.18
C HIS A 124 9.78 4.57 -9.47
N LEU A 125 9.30 5.27 -10.52
CA LEU A 125 8.96 4.66 -11.80
C LEU A 125 10.21 4.41 -12.64
N ARG A 126 10.38 3.16 -13.11
CA ARG A 126 11.55 2.78 -13.90
C ARG A 126 11.44 3.25 -15.35
N LYS A 127 12.11 4.35 -15.69
CA LYS A 127 12.31 4.82 -17.08
C LYS A 127 13.78 4.78 -17.44
N ARG A 128 14.24 3.66 -18.04
CA ARG A 128 15.67 3.36 -18.30
C ARG A 128 16.47 4.51 -18.88
N ARG A 129 15.93 5.25 -19.85
CA ARG A 129 16.63 6.38 -20.46
C ARG A 129 16.78 7.57 -19.51
N ILE A 130 15.76 7.87 -18.69
CA ILE A 130 15.86 8.91 -17.65
C ILE A 130 16.92 8.52 -16.61
N LEU A 131 16.93 7.25 -16.18
CA LEU A 131 17.92 6.74 -15.23
C LEU A 131 19.36 6.87 -15.74
N LYS A 132 19.59 6.60 -17.03
CA LYS A 132 20.90 6.83 -17.68
C LYS A 132 21.30 8.30 -17.70
N GLU A 133 20.36 9.21 -17.94
CA GLU A 133 20.67 10.65 -17.88
C GLU A 133 20.96 11.10 -16.45
N ILE A 134 20.28 10.55 -15.42
CA ILE A 134 20.61 10.81 -14.02
C ILE A 134 22.05 10.39 -13.72
N GLU A 135 22.43 9.17 -14.11
CA GLU A 135 23.78 8.64 -13.95
C GLU A 135 24.81 9.54 -14.63
N ARG A 136 24.56 9.90 -15.90
CA ARG A 136 25.44 10.79 -16.68
C ARG A 136 25.58 12.17 -16.04
N ILE A 137 24.48 12.83 -15.70
CA ILE A 137 24.47 14.18 -15.10
C ILE A 137 25.25 14.19 -13.79
N THR A 138 25.02 13.17 -12.96
CA THR A 138 25.67 13.02 -11.65
C THR A 138 27.17 12.74 -11.82
N ALA A 139 27.56 11.84 -12.73
CA ALA A 139 28.95 11.50 -12.98
C ALA A 139 29.75 12.67 -13.58
N GLU A 140 29.15 13.43 -14.50
CA GLU A 140 29.76 14.61 -15.13
C GLU A 140 29.73 15.85 -14.21
N LYS A 141 29.02 15.79 -13.07
CA LYS A 141 28.81 16.90 -12.11
C LYS A 141 28.32 18.20 -12.77
N LYS A 142 27.53 18.08 -13.84
CA LYS A 142 27.04 19.23 -14.62
C LYS A 142 25.85 19.93 -13.97
N ALA A 143 24.99 19.16 -13.31
CA ALA A 143 23.76 19.64 -12.69
C ALA A 143 23.45 18.81 -11.45
N LYS A 144 22.60 19.35 -10.57
CA LYS A 144 22.03 18.56 -9.47
C LYS A 144 20.83 17.77 -9.94
N VAL A 145 20.57 16.64 -9.30
CA VAL A 145 19.39 15.81 -9.57
C VAL A 145 18.56 15.66 -8.29
N ILE A 146 17.25 15.85 -8.40
CA ILE A 146 16.30 15.60 -7.33
C ILE A 146 15.19 14.69 -7.84
N GLY A 147 15.10 13.49 -7.29
CA GLY A 147 13.93 12.64 -7.43
C GLY A 147 12.91 12.99 -6.35
N LEU A 148 11.64 13.08 -6.72
CA LEU A 148 10.53 13.26 -5.79
C LEU A 148 9.64 12.01 -5.85
N SER A 149 9.32 11.44 -4.69
CA SER A 149 8.44 10.26 -4.63
C SER A 149 7.71 10.19 -3.30
N GLY A 150 6.42 9.86 -3.33
CA GLY A 150 5.68 9.49 -2.12
C GLY A 150 5.94 8.06 -1.66
N THR A 151 6.67 7.28 -2.45
CA THR A 151 6.95 5.87 -2.20
C THR A 151 8.34 5.52 -2.76
N PRO A 152 9.45 6.03 -2.18
CA PRO A 152 10.81 5.82 -2.69
C PRO A 152 11.36 4.40 -2.37
N PHE A 153 10.53 3.38 -2.57
CA PHE A 153 10.82 1.99 -2.15
C PHE A 153 11.23 1.08 -3.31
N ALA A 154 11.35 1.66 -4.52
CA ALA A 154 11.75 0.91 -5.69
C ALA A 154 13.19 0.36 -5.48
N PRO A 155 13.44 -0.95 -5.73
CA PRO A 155 14.72 -1.63 -5.47
C PRO A 155 15.97 -1.01 -6.13
N PHE A 156 15.79 -0.13 -7.12
CA PHE A 156 16.85 0.42 -7.94
C PHE A 156 17.30 1.83 -7.53
N LEU A 157 16.58 2.50 -6.63
CA LEU A 157 16.76 3.95 -6.43
C LEU A 157 18.13 4.31 -5.87
N GLY A 158 18.69 3.49 -4.98
CA GLY A 158 20.01 3.70 -4.40
C GLY A 158 21.17 3.64 -5.41
N HIS A 159 20.95 3.11 -6.63
CA HIS A 159 21.95 3.15 -7.70
C HIS A 159 22.04 4.53 -8.38
N TYR A 160 20.98 5.34 -8.33
CA TYR A 160 20.88 6.60 -9.07
C TYR A 160 20.84 7.83 -8.15
N TYR A 161 20.39 7.65 -6.92
CA TYR A 161 20.27 8.72 -5.93
C TYR A 161 21.21 8.47 -4.76
N GLN A 162 22.12 9.41 -4.52
CA GLN A 162 23.18 9.27 -3.52
C GLN A 162 22.70 9.48 -2.08
N HIS A 163 21.63 10.25 -1.89
CA HIS A 163 21.17 10.63 -0.55
C HIS A 163 19.65 10.71 -0.44
N LEU A 164 19.10 10.10 0.62
CA LEU A 164 17.67 10.19 0.96
C LEU A 164 17.41 11.43 1.83
N ILE A 165 16.44 12.24 1.41
CA ILE A 165 15.87 13.32 2.21
C ILE A 165 14.49 12.86 2.68
N LYS A 166 14.38 12.51 3.95
CA LYS A 166 13.13 12.09 4.62
C LYS A 166 12.65 13.21 5.57
N PRO A 167 11.90 14.21 5.07
CA PRO A 167 11.42 15.32 5.90
C PRO A 167 10.32 14.90 6.87
N THR A 168 9.49 13.92 6.54
CA THR A 168 8.34 13.53 7.37
C THR A 168 7.95 12.09 7.09
N THR A 169 7.09 11.53 7.93
CA THR A 169 6.46 10.22 7.73
C THR A 169 4.94 10.35 7.67
N ILE A 170 4.23 9.31 7.22
CA ILE A 170 2.76 9.28 7.23
C ILE A 170 2.26 9.38 8.68
N GLY A 171 2.90 8.67 9.61
CA GLY A 171 2.57 8.73 11.04
C GLY A 171 2.70 10.14 11.62
N GLU A 172 3.80 10.85 11.31
CA GLU A 172 3.99 12.25 11.76
C GLU A 172 2.92 13.19 11.19
N LEU A 173 2.56 13.04 9.90
CA LEU A 173 1.51 13.85 9.28
C LEU A 173 0.13 13.58 9.89
N ILE A 174 -0.19 12.32 10.21
CA ILE A 174 -1.44 11.96 10.91
C ILE A 174 -1.47 12.57 12.31
N GLN A 175 -0.38 12.46 13.08
CA GLN A 175 -0.30 13.02 14.44
C GLN A 175 -0.47 14.54 14.48
N ARG A 176 0.04 15.23 13.45
CA ARG A 176 -0.09 16.68 13.30
C ARG A 176 -1.45 17.13 12.77
N GLY A 177 -2.27 16.21 12.25
CA GLY A 177 -3.52 16.53 11.57
C GLY A 177 -3.34 17.06 10.15
N ASP A 178 -2.13 16.95 9.58
CA ASP A 178 -1.86 17.24 8.16
C ASP A 178 -2.40 16.11 7.25
N LEU A 179 -2.61 14.92 7.81
CA LEU A 179 -3.38 13.81 7.24
C LEU A 179 -4.50 13.37 8.19
N SER A 180 -5.57 12.85 7.62
CA SER A 180 -6.67 12.21 8.34
C SER A 180 -6.19 10.94 9.03
N LYS A 181 -6.72 10.68 10.23
CA LYS A 181 -6.69 9.36 10.86
C LYS A 181 -7.44 8.35 9.99
N TYR A 182 -7.33 7.07 10.32
CA TYR A 182 -8.08 6.01 9.64
C TYR A 182 -8.59 4.93 10.62
N GLU A 183 -9.69 4.28 10.25
CA GLU A 183 -10.18 3.03 10.85
C GLU A 183 -10.04 1.92 9.82
N PHE A 184 -9.43 0.81 10.21
CA PHE A 184 -9.05 -0.25 9.27
C PHE A 184 -9.78 -1.55 9.60
N PHE A 185 -10.48 -2.11 8.62
CA PHE A 185 -11.18 -3.39 8.73
C PHE A 185 -10.73 -4.31 7.60
N ALA A 186 -10.53 -5.58 7.92
CA ALA A 186 -10.16 -6.60 6.93
C ALA A 186 -11.07 -7.83 7.09
N PRO A 187 -12.33 -7.76 6.60
CA PRO A 187 -13.31 -8.82 6.81
C PRO A 187 -13.02 -10.08 6.00
N THR A 188 -12.22 -9.97 4.93
CA THR A 188 -11.92 -11.09 4.05
C THR A 188 -10.43 -11.22 3.75
N LYS A 189 -9.99 -12.47 3.71
CA LYS A 189 -8.66 -12.87 3.27
C LYS A 189 -8.79 -13.94 2.19
N PRO A 190 -8.71 -13.57 0.90
CA PRO A 190 -8.78 -14.55 -0.19
C PRO A 190 -7.59 -15.52 -0.13
N ASP A 191 -7.80 -16.77 -0.55
CA ASP A 191 -6.71 -17.73 -0.72
C ASP A 191 -5.94 -17.43 -2.02
N LEU A 192 -4.64 -17.15 -1.87
CA LEU A 192 -3.74 -16.76 -2.96
C LEU A 192 -2.61 -17.78 -3.15
N SER A 193 -2.70 -18.97 -2.55
CA SER A 193 -1.65 -19.99 -2.55
C SER A 193 -1.24 -20.45 -3.96
N GLY A 194 -2.17 -20.41 -4.92
CA GLY A 194 -1.94 -20.77 -6.33
C GLY A 194 -1.60 -19.61 -7.27
N VAL A 195 -1.50 -18.37 -6.77
CA VAL A 195 -1.34 -17.19 -7.65
C VAL A 195 0.14 -16.90 -7.91
N GLU A 196 0.50 -16.91 -9.18
CA GLU A 196 1.85 -16.59 -9.65
C GLU A 196 2.22 -15.12 -9.38
N THR A 197 3.52 -14.84 -9.46
CA THR A 197 4.06 -13.49 -9.26
C THR A 197 4.85 -13.06 -10.49
N LYS A 198 4.56 -11.87 -11.00
CA LYS A 198 5.19 -11.30 -12.19
C LYS A 198 5.88 -9.97 -11.89
N PRO A 199 6.99 -9.64 -12.60
CA PRO A 199 7.57 -8.32 -12.55
C PRO A 199 6.59 -7.26 -13.08
N SER A 200 6.51 -6.13 -12.39
CA SER A 200 5.78 -4.91 -12.76
C SER A 200 6.74 -3.74 -12.82
N ILE A 201 6.71 -2.99 -13.93
CA ILE A 201 7.59 -1.82 -14.13
C ILE A 201 7.30 -0.72 -13.09
N GLU A 202 6.04 -0.55 -12.71
CA GLU A 202 5.59 0.52 -11.81
C GLU A 202 5.64 0.12 -10.34
N PHE A 203 5.39 -1.17 -10.06
CA PHE A 203 5.12 -1.65 -8.70
C PHE A 203 6.14 -2.70 -8.19
N GLY A 204 7.20 -2.97 -8.96
CA GLY A 204 8.25 -3.93 -8.59
C GLY A 204 7.88 -5.35 -8.98
N THR A 205 7.47 -6.18 -8.02
CA THR A 205 7.08 -7.57 -8.25
C THR A 205 5.75 -7.79 -7.57
N ASP A 206 4.73 -8.23 -8.31
CA ASP A 206 3.36 -8.37 -7.79
C ASP A 206 2.67 -9.61 -8.35
N TYR A 207 1.50 -9.94 -7.84
CA TYR A 207 0.70 -11.07 -8.31
C TYR A 207 0.29 -10.95 -9.79
N ASP A 208 0.09 -12.09 -10.44
CA ASP A 208 -0.51 -12.15 -11.77
C ASP A 208 -1.96 -11.62 -11.76
N GLU A 209 -2.23 -10.60 -12.57
CA GLU A 209 -3.52 -9.90 -12.55
C GLU A 209 -4.67 -10.73 -13.11
N SER A 210 -4.40 -11.64 -14.06
CA SER A 210 -5.44 -12.54 -14.60
C SER A 210 -5.91 -13.54 -13.56
N GLN A 211 -4.97 -14.26 -12.92
CA GLN A 211 -5.27 -15.25 -11.88
C GLN A 211 -5.91 -14.60 -10.65
N LEU A 212 -5.43 -13.41 -10.25
CA LEU A 212 -6.07 -12.65 -9.17
C LEU A 212 -7.52 -12.29 -9.50
N ALA A 213 -7.81 -11.87 -10.72
CA ALA A 213 -9.16 -11.45 -11.07
C ALA A 213 -10.16 -12.62 -11.01
N GLU A 214 -9.75 -13.84 -11.36
CA GLU A 214 -10.61 -15.02 -11.24
C GLU A 214 -11.05 -15.26 -9.79
N ILE A 215 -10.12 -15.17 -8.84
CA ILE A 215 -10.40 -15.33 -7.41
C ILE A 215 -11.26 -14.16 -6.90
N MET A 216 -10.87 -12.94 -7.25
CA MET A 216 -11.53 -11.74 -6.73
C MET A 216 -12.93 -11.50 -7.34
N CYS A 217 -13.24 -12.09 -8.49
CA CYS A 217 -14.57 -12.10 -9.09
C CYS A 217 -15.51 -13.16 -8.49
N GLY A 218 -15.09 -13.94 -7.49
CA GLY A 218 -15.96 -14.89 -6.80
C GLY A 218 -17.19 -14.18 -6.21
N SER A 219 -18.38 -14.77 -6.40
CA SER A 219 -19.65 -14.17 -5.97
C SER A 219 -19.68 -13.83 -4.49
N ASP A 220 -19.10 -14.69 -3.66
CA ASP A 220 -19.11 -14.54 -2.20
C ASP A 220 -18.23 -13.35 -1.78
N LEU A 221 -17.08 -13.17 -2.44
CA LEU A 221 -16.17 -12.06 -2.14
C LEU A 221 -16.77 -10.71 -2.55
N VAL A 222 -17.38 -10.65 -3.74
CA VAL A 222 -18.04 -9.43 -4.20
C VAL A 222 -19.30 -9.13 -3.38
N GLY A 223 -20.03 -10.16 -2.97
CA GLY A 223 -21.13 -10.03 -2.02
C GLY A 223 -20.65 -9.44 -0.69
N ASP A 224 -19.56 -9.95 -0.13
CA ASP A 224 -18.97 -9.44 1.11
C ASP A 224 -18.50 -7.97 1.00
N ILE A 225 -17.93 -7.57 -0.14
CA ILE A 225 -17.58 -6.16 -0.40
C ILE A 225 -18.80 -5.24 -0.26
N VAL A 226 -19.91 -5.62 -0.89
CA VAL A 226 -21.14 -4.82 -0.86
C VAL A 226 -21.77 -4.84 0.53
N ASP A 227 -21.89 -6.01 1.15
CA ASP A 227 -22.47 -6.18 2.49
C ASP A 227 -21.67 -5.42 3.55
N ASN A 228 -20.33 -5.50 3.51
CA ASN A 228 -19.46 -4.78 4.43
C ASN A 228 -19.65 -3.27 4.30
N TRP A 229 -19.67 -2.75 3.07
CA TRP A 229 -19.88 -1.33 2.83
C TRP A 229 -21.28 -0.86 3.26
N LEU A 230 -22.33 -1.64 3.00
CA LEU A 230 -23.69 -1.30 3.45
C LEU A 230 -23.80 -1.24 4.98
N ARG A 231 -23.13 -2.15 5.70
CA ARG A 231 -23.15 -2.20 7.17
C ARG A 231 -22.27 -1.13 7.82
N HIS A 232 -21.11 -0.84 7.24
CA HIS A 232 -20.05 -0.08 7.90
C HIS A 232 -19.59 1.18 7.16
N GLY A 233 -19.89 1.30 5.86
CA GLY A 233 -19.44 2.38 4.98
C GLY A 233 -20.09 3.74 5.26
N ARG A 234 -21.21 3.77 6.01
CA ARG A 234 -21.90 5.00 6.46
C ARG A 234 -22.31 5.95 5.32
N ASP A 235 -22.59 5.40 4.14
CA ASP A 235 -22.92 6.17 2.92
C ASP A 235 -21.88 7.27 2.58
N LEU A 236 -20.61 7.00 2.91
CA LEU A 236 -19.51 7.93 2.69
C LEU A 236 -19.06 7.92 1.22
N PRO A 237 -18.50 9.03 0.69
CA PRO A 237 -17.82 9.05 -0.60
C PRO A 237 -16.70 8.02 -0.63
N THR A 238 -16.82 7.04 -1.53
CA THR A 238 -15.96 5.85 -1.53
C THR A 238 -15.22 5.68 -2.84
N VAL A 239 -13.97 5.23 -2.71
CA VAL A 239 -13.18 4.71 -3.82
C VAL A 239 -12.95 3.23 -3.61
N ALA A 240 -13.21 2.42 -4.63
CA ALA A 240 -12.89 0.99 -4.64
C ALA A 240 -11.74 0.69 -5.60
N PHE A 241 -10.74 -0.08 -5.16
CA PHE A 241 -9.62 -0.51 -6.00
C PHE A 241 -9.77 -2.00 -6.36
N CYS A 242 -9.93 -2.27 -7.65
CA CYS A 242 -10.12 -3.63 -8.18
C CYS A 242 -8.91 -4.11 -9.02
N VAL A 243 -8.90 -5.41 -9.32
CA VAL A 243 -7.81 -6.07 -10.05
C VAL A 243 -7.79 -5.72 -11.53
N ASN A 244 -8.90 -5.91 -12.23
CA ASN A 244 -9.02 -5.62 -13.65
C ASN A 244 -10.42 -5.09 -13.98
N LYS A 245 -10.66 -4.76 -15.26
CA LYS A 245 -11.94 -4.19 -15.72
C LYS A 245 -13.13 -5.11 -15.46
N ALA A 246 -12.97 -6.42 -15.66
CA ALA A 246 -14.03 -7.39 -15.43
C ALA A 246 -14.46 -7.39 -13.95
N HIS A 247 -13.48 -7.44 -13.03
CA HIS A 247 -13.74 -7.35 -11.60
C HIS A 247 -14.41 -6.01 -11.21
N ALA A 248 -13.89 -4.88 -11.70
CA ALA A 248 -14.47 -3.58 -11.41
C ALA A 248 -15.92 -3.44 -11.92
N ASN A 249 -16.21 -3.92 -13.12
CA ASN A 249 -17.57 -3.94 -13.66
C ASN A 249 -18.50 -4.82 -12.81
N PHE A 250 -18.01 -5.96 -12.33
CA PHE A 250 -18.80 -6.85 -11.49
C PHE A 250 -19.14 -6.22 -10.13
N VAL A 251 -18.15 -5.65 -9.44
CA VAL A 251 -18.34 -4.90 -8.19
C VAL A 251 -19.32 -3.75 -8.39
N THR A 252 -19.14 -2.96 -9.46
CA THR A 252 -20.02 -1.84 -9.79
C THR A 252 -21.45 -2.27 -10.03
N MET A 253 -21.65 -3.35 -10.78
CA MET A 253 -22.99 -3.91 -11.01
C MET A 253 -23.64 -4.33 -9.69
N GLN A 254 -22.91 -4.94 -8.76
CA GLN A 254 -23.49 -5.36 -7.47
C GLN A 254 -23.87 -4.18 -6.58
N PHE A 255 -23.05 -3.12 -6.52
CA PHE A 255 -23.44 -1.88 -5.84
C PHE A 255 -24.69 -1.25 -6.46
N ASN A 256 -24.73 -1.14 -7.80
CA ASN A 256 -25.90 -0.59 -8.50
C ASN A 256 -27.17 -1.45 -8.26
N LYS A 257 -27.05 -2.78 -8.22
CA LYS A 257 -28.16 -3.68 -7.84
C LYS A 257 -28.63 -3.49 -6.41
N ALA A 258 -27.72 -3.15 -5.50
CA ALA A 258 -28.03 -2.79 -4.11
C ALA A 258 -28.58 -1.35 -3.96
N GLY A 259 -28.78 -0.62 -5.07
CA GLY A 259 -29.32 0.74 -5.07
C GLY A 259 -28.28 1.82 -4.78
N ILE A 260 -26.98 1.51 -4.82
CA ILE A 260 -25.88 2.45 -4.58
C ILE A 260 -25.26 2.83 -5.92
N ASN A 261 -25.30 4.13 -6.26
CA ASN A 261 -24.74 4.59 -7.52
C ASN A 261 -23.21 4.46 -7.53
N ALA A 262 -22.71 3.55 -8.36
CA ALA A 262 -21.30 3.28 -8.54
C ALA A 262 -20.91 3.40 -10.03
N GLU A 263 -19.74 3.98 -10.28
CA GLU A 263 -19.20 4.17 -11.63
C GLU A 263 -17.79 3.59 -11.76
N VAL A 264 -17.48 3.00 -12.92
CA VAL A 264 -16.14 2.47 -13.22
C VAL A 264 -15.28 3.52 -13.90
N MET A 265 -14.09 3.75 -13.36
CA MET A 265 -13.07 4.61 -13.97
C MET A 265 -11.82 3.78 -14.29
N VAL A 266 -11.43 3.75 -15.58
CA VAL A 266 -10.27 3.01 -16.10
C VAL A 266 -9.28 3.96 -16.81
N ALA A 267 -8.11 3.46 -17.24
CA ALA A 267 -7.12 4.27 -17.96
C ALA A 267 -7.65 4.82 -19.28
N GLU A 268 -8.49 4.04 -19.94
CA GLU A 268 -9.07 4.37 -21.24
C GLU A 268 -10.33 5.25 -21.13
N THR A 269 -10.82 5.53 -19.92
CA THR A 269 -11.95 6.46 -19.72
C THR A 269 -11.56 7.83 -20.30
N PRO A 270 -12.28 8.35 -21.31
CA PRO A 270 -12.05 9.65 -21.92
C PRO A 270 -11.97 10.78 -20.90
N HIS A 271 -11.21 11.83 -21.22
CA HIS A 271 -10.97 12.94 -20.30
C HIS A 271 -12.28 13.62 -19.85
N GLU A 272 -13.18 13.94 -20.78
CA GLU A 272 -14.45 14.60 -20.47
C GLU A 272 -15.35 13.72 -19.59
N GLU A 273 -15.44 12.43 -19.90
CA GLU A 273 -16.19 11.47 -19.09
C GLU A 273 -15.62 11.35 -17.68
N ARG A 274 -14.28 11.30 -17.55
CA ARG A 274 -13.60 11.31 -16.26
C ARG A 274 -13.94 12.55 -15.43
N GLN A 275 -13.93 13.74 -16.03
CA GLN A 275 -14.31 14.97 -15.34
C GLN A 275 -15.78 14.95 -14.90
N ALA A 276 -16.68 14.43 -15.75
CA ALA A 276 -18.08 14.29 -15.41
C ALA A 276 -18.31 13.31 -14.24
N MET A 277 -17.59 12.17 -14.20
CA MET A 277 -17.62 11.22 -13.08
C MET A 277 -17.10 11.86 -11.78
N ILE A 278 -15.98 12.60 -11.85
CA ILE A 278 -15.43 13.32 -10.70
C ILE A 278 -16.44 14.33 -10.16
N HIS A 279 -17.06 15.12 -11.05
CA HIS A 279 -18.07 16.09 -10.65
C HIS A 279 -19.29 15.44 -9.99
N ARG A 280 -19.78 14.31 -10.52
CA ARG A 280 -20.87 13.53 -9.90
C ARG A 280 -20.46 12.97 -8.54
N PHE A 281 -19.22 12.56 -8.38
CA PHE A 281 -18.69 12.08 -7.10
C PHE A 281 -18.62 13.20 -6.06
N GLU A 282 -18.11 14.37 -6.43
CA GLU A 282 -18.01 15.55 -5.56
C GLU A 282 -19.37 16.11 -5.14
N THR A 283 -20.37 16.00 -6.01
CA THR A 283 -21.77 16.40 -5.73
C THR A 283 -22.57 15.31 -5.02
N GLY A 284 -22.00 14.12 -4.83
CA GLY A 284 -22.65 12.97 -4.18
C GLY A 284 -23.65 12.22 -5.06
N ALA A 285 -23.83 12.61 -6.32
CA ALA A 285 -24.64 11.88 -7.29
C ALA A 285 -24.08 10.48 -7.54
N THR A 286 -22.75 10.34 -7.57
CA THR A 286 -22.04 9.06 -7.62
C THR A 286 -21.42 8.81 -6.25
N LYS A 287 -21.79 7.70 -5.61
CA LYS A 287 -21.33 7.37 -4.26
C LYS A 287 -19.97 6.68 -4.28
N ILE A 288 -19.76 5.82 -5.29
CA ILE A 288 -18.58 4.97 -5.38
C ILE A 288 -17.91 5.10 -6.74
N ILE A 289 -16.62 5.44 -6.76
CA ILE A 289 -15.79 5.28 -7.96
C ILE A 289 -15.01 3.97 -7.83
N VAL A 290 -15.25 3.03 -8.74
CA VAL A 290 -14.54 1.76 -8.84
C VAL A 290 -13.41 1.89 -9.85
N SER A 291 -12.17 1.74 -9.38
CA SER A 291 -10.95 2.03 -10.13
C SER A 291 -10.13 0.78 -10.42
N VAL A 292 -9.55 0.73 -11.62
CA VAL A 292 -8.59 -0.30 -12.05
C VAL A 292 -7.32 0.35 -12.53
N GLY A 293 -6.25 0.26 -11.75
CA GLY A 293 -4.95 0.84 -12.13
C GLY A 293 -4.98 2.36 -12.33
N VAL A 294 -6.08 3.04 -12.00
CA VAL A 294 -6.26 4.47 -12.25
C VAL A 294 -7.02 5.19 -11.16
N LEU A 295 -6.29 5.59 -10.14
CA LEU A 295 -6.49 6.87 -9.46
C LEU A 295 -5.11 7.48 -9.24
N VAL A 296 -4.34 7.49 -10.34
CA VAL A 296 -2.96 7.96 -10.38
C VAL A 296 -2.98 9.39 -10.93
N ALA A 297 -2.46 10.30 -10.11
CA ALA A 297 -2.21 11.71 -10.38
C ALA A 297 -3.42 12.56 -10.84
N GLY A 298 -3.91 13.45 -9.97
CA GLY A 298 -4.94 14.44 -10.31
C GLY A 298 -6.34 14.17 -9.76
N PHE A 299 -6.61 13.00 -9.15
CA PHE A 299 -7.82 12.78 -8.36
C PHE A 299 -7.64 13.32 -6.94
N ASP A 300 -8.27 14.47 -6.67
CA ASP A 300 -8.14 15.24 -5.43
C ASP A 300 -9.51 15.56 -4.78
N SER A 301 -10.49 14.67 -4.97
CA SER A 301 -11.81 14.78 -4.37
C SER A 301 -11.83 14.26 -2.91
N ASP A 302 -12.83 14.67 -2.13
CA ASP A 302 -13.03 14.21 -0.74
C ASP A 302 -13.42 12.73 -0.69
N VAL A 303 -12.42 11.86 -0.50
CA VAL A 303 -12.63 10.43 -0.28
C VAL A 303 -12.64 10.14 1.22
N ARG A 304 -13.72 9.56 1.72
CA ARG A 304 -13.87 9.25 3.16
C ARG A 304 -13.85 7.75 3.46
N CYS A 305 -13.99 6.91 2.44
CA CYS A 305 -13.89 5.46 2.57
C CYS A 305 -13.12 4.84 1.38
N ILE A 306 -12.27 3.86 1.67
CA ILE A 306 -11.51 3.09 0.69
C ILE A 306 -11.95 1.63 0.79
N ILE A 307 -12.37 1.05 -0.32
CA ILE A 307 -12.49 -0.40 -0.49
C ILE A 307 -11.25 -0.86 -1.26
N TYR A 308 -10.48 -1.76 -0.67
CA TYR A 308 -9.32 -2.34 -1.32
C TYR A 308 -9.58 -3.82 -1.63
N ALA A 309 -9.92 -4.09 -2.88
CA ALA A 309 -10.27 -5.42 -3.40
C ALA A 309 -9.25 -5.87 -4.45
N ARG A 310 -7.96 -5.66 -4.16
CA ARG A 310 -6.87 -5.99 -5.08
C ARG A 310 -5.64 -6.47 -4.31
N PRO A 311 -5.46 -7.79 -4.12
CA PRO A 311 -4.30 -8.28 -3.39
C PRO A 311 -2.99 -7.80 -4.03
N THR A 312 -2.06 -7.35 -3.20
CA THR A 312 -0.75 -6.87 -3.69
C THR A 312 0.40 -7.25 -2.78
N LYS A 313 1.57 -7.46 -3.38
CA LYS A 313 2.87 -7.52 -2.70
C LYS A 313 3.60 -6.18 -2.70
N SER A 314 3.07 -5.17 -3.40
CA SER A 314 3.72 -3.88 -3.62
C SER A 314 3.28 -2.84 -2.59
N GLU A 315 4.22 -2.42 -1.74
CA GLU A 315 4.04 -1.29 -0.82
C GLU A 315 3.75 0.02 -1.57
N ILE A 316 4.36 0.21 -2.75
CA ILE A 316 4.10 1.39 -3.60
C ILE A 316 2.62 1.47 -3.94
N ARG A 317 2.05 0.37 -4.45
CA ARG A 317 0.63 0.29 -4.82
C ARG A 317 -0.28 0.49 -3.61
N TRP A 318 0.04 -0.19 -2.51
CA TRP A 318 -0.70 -0.12 -1.25
C TRP A 318 -0.79 1.31 -0.70
N LEU A 319 0.37 1.98 -0.54
CA LEU A 319 0.44 3.33 0.01
C LEU A 319 -0.16 4.38 -0.91
N GLN A 320 0.00 4.24 -2.22
CA GLN A 320 -0.61 5.17 -3.18
C GLN A 320 -2.14 5.08 -3.16
N ALA A 321 -2.70 3.86 -3.03
CA ALA A 321 -4.13 3.64 -2.95
C ALA A 321 -4.71 4.20 -1.64
N LEU A 322 -4.15 3.80 -0.49
CA LEU A 322 -4.62 4.25 0.82
C LEU A 322 -4.43 5.76 1.01
N GLY A 323 -3.34 6.32 0.48
CA GLY A 323 -3.05 7.76 0.55
C GLY A 323 -4.15 8.64 -0.06
N ARG A 324 -4.97 8.11 -0.98
CA ARG A 324 -6.15 8.85 -1.52
C ARG A 324 -7.20 9.13 -0.45
N GLY A 325 -7.40 8.19 0.47
CA GLY A 325 -8.31 8.31 1.59
C GLY A 325 -7.72 9.07 2.78
N LEU A 326 -6.39 9.26 2.87
CA LEU A 326 -5.78 9.91 4.04
C LEU A 326 -5.76 11.43 3.98
N ARG A 327 -6.14 12.07 2.86
CA ARG A 327 -6.22 13.54 2.81
C ARG A 327 -7.27 14.07 3.79
N THR A 328 -6.99 15.21 4.41
CA THR A 328 -7.93 15.92 5.27
C THR A 328 -9.05 16.54 4.45
N ALA A 329 -10.26 16.59 5.01
CA ALA A 329 -11.40 17.32 4.44
C ALA A 329 -12.23 17.92 5.58
N PRO A 330 -12.97 19.02 5.35
CA PRO A 330 -13.86 19.58 6.36
C PRO A 330 -14.87 18.54 6.88
N GLY A 331 -14.94 18.39 8.21
CA GLY A 331 -15.85 17.45 8.87
C GLY A 331 -15.48 15.98 8.68
N LYS A 332 -14.21 15.67 8.38
CA LYS A 332 -13.70 14.29 8.29
C LYS A 332 -12.89 13.93 9.53
N ASP A 333 -13.44 13.03 10.35
CA ASP A 333 -12.78 12.55 11.57
C ASP A 333 -11.72 11.47 11.28
N ALA A 334 -12.08 10.52 10.42
CA ALA A 334 -11.23 9.43 10.00
C ALA A 334 -11.66 8.90 8.62
N CYS A 335 -10.71 8.35 7.86
CA CYS A 335 -10.99 7.55 6.68
C CYS A 335 -11.35 6.11 7.09
N LEU A 336 -12.42 5.55 6.54
CA LEU A 336 -12.67 4.11 6.66
C LEU A 336 -11.88 3.36 5.60
N ILE A 337 -11.24 2.24 5.96
CA ILE A 337 -10.53 1.38 5.02
C ILE A 337 -11.06 -0.04 5.19
N PHE A 338 -11.58 -0.61 4.11
CA PHE A 338 -12.07 -1.98 4.03
C PHE A 338 -11.15 -2.78 3.10
N ASP A 339 -10.32 -3.65 3.67
CA ASP A 339 -9.43 -4.53 2.93
C ASP A 339 -10.06 -5.91 2.74
N HIS A 340 -10.56 -6.17 1.53
CA HIS A 340 -11.08 -7.48 1.12
C HIS A 340 -10.02 -8.32 0.39
N SER A 341 -8.76 -7.89 0.44
CA SER A 341 -7.66 -8.49 -0.32
C SER A 341 -6.65 -9.24 0.55
N GLY A 342 -6.74 -9.07 1.86
CA GLY A 342 -5.77 -9.61 2.82
C GLY A 342 -4.40 -8.93 2.79
N THR A 343 -4.26 -7.78 2.12
CA THR A 343 -2.98 -7.07 1.94
C THR A 343 -2.44 -6.52 3.25
N VAL A 344 -3.30 -6.02 4.15
CA VAL A 344 -2.89 -5.49 5.46
C VAL A 344 -2.22 -6.55 6.33
N HIS A 345 -2.62 -7.81 6.22
CA HIS A 345 -1.97 -8.93 6.92
C HIS A 345 -0.58 -9.25 6.38
N ARG A 346 -0.24 -8.74 5.19
CA ARG A 346 1.08 -8.91 4.56
C ARG A 346 1.97 -7.70 4.77
N LEU A 347 1.45 -6.51 4.47
CA LEU A 347 2.24 -5.26 4.40
C LEU A 347 2.09 -4.38 5.65
N GLY A 348 1.12 -4.67 6.51
CA GLY A 348 0.81 -3.84 7.67
C GLY A 348 0.11 -2.53 7.31
N PHE A 349 0.16 -1.60 8.26
CA PHE A 349 -0.52 -0.31 8.15
C PHE A 349 0.28 0.69 7.31
N PRO A 350 -0.39 1.69 6.70
CA PRO A 350 0.30 2.67 5.86
C PRO A 350 1.36 3.49 6.61
N ASP A 351 1.16 3.75 7.90
CA ASP A 351 2.09 4.50 8.76
C ASP A 351 3.16 3.65 9.44
N SER A 352 3.15 2.32 9.26
CA SER A 352 4.27 1.45 9.69
C SER A 352 5.31 1.20 8.58
N ILE A 353 4.99 1.52 7.32
CA ILE A 353 5.92 1.30 6.20
C ILE A 353 6.90 2.47 6.12
N GLU A 354 8.08 2.28 6.71
CA GLU A 354 9.13 3.29 6.77
C GLU A 354 10.51 2.75 6.38
N TYR A 355 11.19 3.53 5.53
CA TYR A 355 12.57 3.28 5.12
C TYR A 355 13.43 4.47 5.51
N ASP A 356 14.62 4.19 6.06
CA ASP A 356 15.61 5.20 6.41
C ASP A 356 16.75 5.29 5.38
N ASP A 357 16.84 4.30 4.48
CA ASP A 357 17.83 4.20 3.42
C ASP A 357 17.17 3.86 2.08
N LEU A 358 17.85 4.19 0.98
CA LEU A 358 17.39 3.84 -0.36
C LEU A 358 17.68 2.38 -0.71
N PRO A 359 16.70 1.62 -1.23
CA PRO A 359 16.95 0.29 -1.74
C PRO A 359 17.91 0.30 -2.93
N SER A 360 18.90 -0.61 -2.93
CA SER A 360 19.88 -0.80 -4.01
C SER A 360 20.09 -2.29 -4.35
N THR A 361 19.04 -3.09 -4.19
CA THR A 361 19.14 -4.56 -4.28
C THR A 361 19.08 -5.08 -5.72
N ASN A 362 18.44 -4.35 -6.64
CA ASN A 362 18.36 -4.75 -8.05
C ASN A 362 17.98 -3.56 -8.96
N ASP A 363 18.86 -3.20 -9.90
CA ASP A 363 18.60 -2.18 -10.93
C ASP A 363 17.72 -2.69 -12.10
N GLY A 364 17.47 -4.01 -12.16
CA GLY A 364 16.75 -4.69 -13.22
C GLY A 364 17.44 -4.67 -14.58
N MET A 365 18.72 -4.30 -14.63
CA MET A 365 19.56 -4.30 -15.82
C MET A 365 20.45 -5.56 -15.92
N LYS A 366 20.38 -6.46 -14.92
CA LYS A 366 20.91 -7.82 -14.97
C LYS A 366 19.86 -8.84 -14.52
N ALA A 367 19.79 -9.98 -15.20
CA ALA A 367 19.00 -11.12 -14.76
C ALA A 367 19.74 -11.84 -13.63
N ALA A 368 19.43 -11.52 -12.37
CA ALA A 368 19.81 -12.39 -11.24
C ALA A 368 18.94 -12.20 -10.00
N ALA A 369 18.64 -13.37 -9.42
CA ALA A 369 18.12 -13.78 -8.12
C ALA A 369 17.51 -12.74 -7.16
N ALA A 370 16.30 -13.08 -6.70
CA ALA A 370 15.63 -12.48 -5.56
C ALA A 370 16.52 -12.57 -4.30
N GLY A 371 17.16 -11.46 -3.94
CA GLY A 371 17.80 -11.28 -2.64
C GLY A 371 16.75 -10.92 -1.60
N ALA A 372 16.62 -11.77 -0.57
CA ALA A 372 15.75 -11.55 0.58
C ALA A 372 16.11 -10.22 1.28
N THR A 373 15.09 -9.37 1.43
CA THR A 373 15.16 -8.16 2.25
C THR A 373 15.28 -8.59 3.71
N LYS A 374 16.13 -7.92 4.51
CA LYS A 374 16.15 -8.09 5.96
C LYS A 374 14.74 -7.81 6.49
N GLU A 375 14.06 -8.86 6.96
CA GLU A 375 12.82 -8.74 7.71
C GLU A 375 13.10 -7.90 8.97
N ARG A 376 12.59 -6.67 8.98
CA ARG A 376 12.34 -5.99 10.25
C ARG A 376 11.12 -6.71 10.83
N GLU A 377 11.30 -7.43 11.94
CA GLU A 377 10.21 -8.06 12.71
C GLU A 377 9.35 -6.99 13.42
N GLU A 378 8.78 -6.06 12.67
CA GLU A 378 7.66 -5.30 13.19
C GLU A 378 6.44 -6.22 13.20
N LYS A 379 5.86 -6.40 14.38
CA LYS A 379 4.72 -7.28 14.53
C LYS A 379 3.53 -6.69 13.77
N LEU A 380 3.07 -7.44 12.76
CA LEU A 380 1.94 -7.07 11.92
C LEU A 380 0.65 -6.92 12.74
N PRO A 381 -0.31 -6.11 12.24
CA PRO A 381 -1.58 -5.91 12.91
C PRO A 381 -2.39 -7.21 12.98
N LYS A 382 -3.24 -7.31 14.02
CA LYS A 382 -4.09 -8.48 14.26
C LYS A 382 -5.55 -8.13 14.10
N GLU A 383 -6.24 -8.92 13.31
CA GLU A 383 -7.68 -8.80 13.10
C GLU A 383 -8.45 -9.10 14.40
N CYS A 384 -9.54 -8.37 14.63
CA CYS A 384 -10.52 -8.72 15.66
C CYS A 384 -11.48 -9.78 15.11
N PRO A 385 -11.62 -10.96 15.76
CA PRO A 385 -12.49 -12.02 15.26
C PRO A 385 -13.99 -11.72 15.36
N GLU A 386 -14.37 -10.64 16.06
CA GLU A 386 -15.78 -10.24 16.22
C GLU A 386 -16.20 -9.16 15.22
N CYS A 387 -15.37 -8.14 14.97
CA CYS A 387 -15.74 -6.99 14.15
C CYS A 387 -14.78 -6.72 12.97
N HIS A 388 -13.80 -7.59 12.74
CA HIS A 388 -12.80 -7.49 11.67
C HIS A 388 -11.93 -6.22 11.69
N PHE A 389 -12.01 -5.42 12.75
CA PHE A 389 -11.13 -4.26 12.95
C PHE A 389 -9.68 -4.74 13.12
N MET A 390 -8.76 -4.14 12.39
CA MET A 390 -7.33 -4.42 12.49
C MET A 390 -6.75 -3.68 13.69
N LYS A 391 -6.38 -4.44 14.72
CA LYS A 391 -5.78 -3.93 15.95
C LYS A 391 -4.27 -3.77 15.77
N PRO A 392 -3.66 -2.68 16.27
CA PRO A 392 -2.21 -2.60 16.40
C PRO A 392 -1.66 -3.78 17.19
N SER A 393 -0.42 -4.18 16.90
CA SER A 393 0.18 -5.30 17.61
C SER A 393 0.30 -5.03 19.12
N GLY A 394 0.07 -6.06 19.94
CA GLY A 394 0.05 -5.96 21.40
C GLY A 394 -1.28 -5.45 21.98
N VAL A 395 -2.23 -5.00 21.15
CA VAL A 395 -3.56 -4.58 21.62
C VAL A 395 -4.47 -5.79 21.84
N TYR A 396 -4.67 -6.14 23.11
CA TYR A 396 -5.44 -7.32 23.51
C TYR A 396 -6.96 -7.11 23.39
N VAL A 397 -7.47 -6.02 23.97
CA VAL A 397 -8.89 -5.65 23.88
C VAL A 397 -9.12 -4.86 22.59
N CYS A 398 -10.10 -5.27 21.78
CA CYS A 398 -10.43 -4.55 20.56
C CYS A 398 -10.87 -3.12 20.89
N PRO A 399 -10.20 -2.08 20.38
CA PRO A 399 -10.56 -0.69 20.66
C PRO A 399 -11.86 -0.29 19.96
N LYS A 400 -12.33 -1.08 18.99
CA LYS A 400 -13.55 -0.79 18.23
C LYS A 400 -14.81 -1.38 18.86
N CYS A 401 -14.84 -2.68 19.15
CA CYS A 401 -16.01 -3.37 19.69
C CYS A 401 -15.88 -3.80 21.16
N GLY A 402 -14.70 -3.67 21.77
CA GLY A 402 -14.45 -4.11 23.15
C GLY A 402 -14.16 -5.61 23.30
N PHE A 403 -14.13 -6.38 22.20
CA PHE A 403 -13.82 -7.82 22.22
C PHE A 403 -12.55 -8.13 23.01
N LYS A 404 -12.64 -9.08 23.93
CA LYS A 404 -11.51 -9.58 24.72
C LYS A 404 -11.37 -11.09 24.49
N PRO A 405 -10.32 -11.56 23.79
CA PRO A 405 -10.12 -13.00 23.56
C PRO A 405 -10.00 -13.76 24.89
N LEU A 406 -10.60 -14.94 25.02
CA LEU A 406 -10.39 -15.78 26.20
C LEU A 406 -8.95 -16.30 26.23
N VAL A 407 -8.32 -16.36 27.41
CA VAL A 407 -6.92 -16.80 27.58
C VAL A 407 -6.73 -18.18 26.93
N GLY A 408 -5.90 -18.26 25.90
CA GLY A 408 -5.56 -19.51 25.21
C GLY A 408 -6.12 -19.69 23.79
N GLN A 409 -6.99 -18.79 23.29
CA GLN A 409 -7.53 -18.89 21.91
C GLN A 409 -6.67 -18.21 20.83
N ASP A 410 -5.72 -17.33 21.21
CA ASP A 410 -4.80 -16.64 20.29
C ASP A 410 -3.33 -17.04 20.57
N VAL A 411 -2.99 -18.32 20.43
CA VAL A 411 -1.59 -18.79 20.47
C VAL A 411 -1.16 -19.22 19.08
N GLU A 412 -0.70 -18.26 18.27
CA GLU A 412 0.28 -18.56 17.23
C GLU A 412 1.67 -18.47 17.85
N THR A 413 2.38 -19.60 17.83
CA THR A 413 3.76 -19.70 18.28
C THR A 413 4.67 -18.94 17.33
N ASP A 414 5.24 -17.85 17.84
CA ASP A 414 6.32 -17.06 17.24
C ASP A 414 7.52 -17.97 16.91
N GLY A 415 7.82 -18.15 15.62
CA GLY A 415 8.82 -19.09 15.12
C GLY A 415 10.28 -18.66 15.34
N THR A 416 10.53 -17.46 15.85
CA THR A 416 11.89 -16.91 16.02
C THR A 416 12.37 -16.83 17.46
N ARG A 417 11.55 -17.28 18.42
CA ARG A 417 12.05 -17.53 19.77
C ARG A 417 12.52 -18.98 19.87
N ASN A 418 13.83 -19.16 20.03
CA ASN A 418 14.43 -20.36 20.62
C ASN A 418 13.91 -20.52 22.06
N ILE A 419 12.63 -20.85 22.21
CA ILE A 419 12.09 -21.39 23.44
C ILE A 419 12.61 -22.82 23.48
N LYS A 420 13.66 -23.05 24.27
CA LYS A 420 13.95 -24.41 24.73
C LYS A 420 12.63 -24.95 25.27
N LYS A 421 12.09 -25.98 24.61
CA LYS A 421 11.00 -26.80 25.14
C LYS A 421 11.33 -27.07 26.61
N MET A 422 10.62 -26.41 27.53
CA MET A 422 10.51 -26.95 28.87
C MET A 422 9.86 -28.31 28.69
N SER A 423 10.53 -29.34 29.19
CA SER A 423 10.02 -30.70 29.23
C SER A 423 8.55 -30.67 29.62
N LYS A 424 7.68 -31.31 28.81
CA LYS A 424 6.30 -31.57 29.19
C LYS A 424 6.30 -32.00 30.66
N HIS A 425 5.62 -31.26 31.53
CA HIS A 425 5.26 -31.82 32.81
C HIS A 425 4.52 -33.12 32.51
N GLU A 426 5.08 -34.22 32.97
CA GLU A 426 4.49 -35.54 32.87
C GLU A 426 3.15 -35.47 33.63
N THR A 427 2.04 -35.52 32.91
CA THR A 427 0.72 -35.49 33.53
C THR A 427 0.56 -36.77 34.34
N VAL A 428 0.73 -36.68 35.67
CA VAL A 428 0.59 -37.83 36.56
C VAL A 428 -0.90 -38.14 36.70
N TYR A 429 -1.38 -39.14 35.95
CA TYR A 429 -2.76 -39.61 36.03
C TYR A 429 -2.98 -40.39 37.33
N THR A 430 -4.00 -40.01 38.10
CA THR A 430 -4.37 -40.75 39.30
C THR A 430 -5.06 -42.08 38.95
N LYS A 431 -5.12 -43.01 39.90
CA LYS A 431 -5.87 -44.27 39.73
C LYS A 431 -7.35 -44.00 39.41
N SER A 432 -7.92 -42.91 39.92
CA SER A 432 -9.31 -42.54 39.65
C SER A 432 -9.53 -42.08 38.21
N ASP A 433 -8.58 -41.34 37.63
CA ASP A 433 -8.64 -40.89 36.23
C ASP A 433 -8.59 -42.09 35.28
N LYS A 434 -7.69 -43.02 35.59
CA LYS A 434 -7.52 -44.28 34.88
C LYS A 434 -8.79 -45.14 34.96
N GLN A 435 -9.37 -45.30 36.15
CA GLN A 435 -10.62 -46.03 36.34
C GLN A 435 -11.79 -45.41 35.55
N SER A 436 -11.94 -44.08 35.61
CA SER A 436 -12.99 -43.36 34.88
C SER A 436 -12.90 -43.59 33.37
N TRP A 437 -11.69 -43.51 32.82
CA TRP A 437 -11.46 -43.76 31.40
C TRP A 437 -11.72 -45.22 31.01
N TRP A 438 -11.31 -46.17 31.85
CA TRP A 438 -11.56 -47.59 31.61
C TRP A 438 -13.06 -47.90 31.57
N SER A 439 -13.84 -47.35 32.50
CA SER A 439 -15.30 -47.49 32.53
C SER A 439 -15.96 -46.91 31.26
N GLN A 440 -15.45 -45.80 30.72
CA GLN A 440 -15.93 -45.22 29.46
C GLN A 440 -15.65 -46.13 28.26
N ILE A 441 -14.45 -46.72 28.17
CA ILE A 441 -14.11 -47.69 27.12
C ILE A 441 -15.02 -48.92 27.20
N LYS A 442 -15.25 -49.45 28.40
CA LYS A 442 -16.15 -50.60 28.61
C LYS A 442 -17.62 -50.28 28.31
N PHE A 443 -18.06 -49.06 28.62
CA PHE A 443 -19.38 -48.59 28.21
C PHE A 443 -19.51 -48.53 26.68
N TYR A 444 -18.52 -47.94 26.01
CA TYR A 444 -18.47 -47.89 24.55
C TYR A 444 -18.47 -49.29 23.92
N GLN A 445 -17.74 -50.25 24.50
CA GLN A 445 -17.72 -51.64 24.08
C GLN A 445 -19.13 -52.27 24.12
N ARG A 446 -19.85 -52.10 25.24
CA ARG A 446 -21.22 -52.61 25.40
C ARG A 446 -22.18 -51.96 24.40
N HIS A 447 -22.06 -50.65 24.20
CA HIS A 447 -22.87 -49.91 23.25
C HIS A 447 -22.65 -50.38 21.80
N ARG A 448 -21.39 -50.58 21.40
CA ARG A 448 -21.00 -51.14 20.10
C ARG A 448 -21.52 -52.56 19.88
N ALA A 449 -21.48 -53.40 20.90
CA ALA A 449 -22.03 -54.75 20.86
C ALA A 449 -23.56 -54.73 20.64
N ALA A 450 -24.28 -53.85 21.33
CA ALA A 450 -25.72 -53.66 21.14
C ALA A 450 -26.09 -53.16 19.72
N GLN A 451 -25.18 -52.45 19.06
CA GLN A 451 -25.32 -51.98 17.67
C GLN A 451 -24.87 -53.02 16.61
N GLY A 452 -24.60 -54.27 17.00
CA GLY A 452 -24.17 -55.33 16.09
C GLY A 452 -22.74 -55.16 15.55
N LYS A 453 -21.93 -54.28 16.15
CA LYS A 453 -20.52 -54.03 15.78
C LYS A 453 -19.61 -54.19 16.99
N PRO A 454 -19.49 -55.40 17.58
CA PRO A 454 -18.74 -55.60 18.81
C PRO A 454 -17.26 -55.25 18.62
N VAL A 455 -16.67 -54.59 19.62
CA VAL A 455 -15.23 -54.36 19.71
C VAL A 455 -14.63 -55.31 20.74
N SER A 456 -13.45 -55.87 20.45
CA SER A 456 -12.82 -56.89 21.27
C SER A 456 -12.27 -56.31 22.58
N ASP A 457 -12.09 -57.17 23.58
CA ASP A 457 -11.42 -56.78 24.83
C ASP A 457 -9.97 -56.35 24.59
N GLY A 458 -9.30 -56.96 23.61
CA GLY A 458 -7.96 -56.56 23.19
C GLY A 458 -7.91 -55.14 22.65
N TRP A 459 -8.90 -54.73 21.85
CA TRP A 459 -9.00 -53.35 21.38
C TRP A 459 -9.15 -52.37 22.54
N CYS A 460 -10.01 -52.68 23.51
CA CYS A 460 -10.21 -51.84 24.69
C CYS A 460 -8.92 -51.67 25.50
N ALA A 461 -8.20 -52.77 25.74
CA ALA A 461 -6.95 -52.76 26.51
C ALA A 461 -5.83 -51.99 25.80
N HIS A 462 -5.71 -52.11 24.48
CA HIS A 462 -4.72 -51.36 23.69
C HIS A 462 -5.03 -49.86 23.64
N THR A 463 -6.30 -49.46 23.49
CA THR A 463 -6.69 -48.05 23.55
C THR A 463 -6.42 -47.43 24.93
N PHE A 464 -6.53 -48.22 26.00
CA PHE A 464 -6.14 -47.78 27.34
C PHE A 464 -4.61 -47.61 27.47
N GLN A 465 -3.84 -48.60 26.96
CA GLN A 465 -2.38 -48.58 26.98
C GLN A 465 -1.80 -47.42 26.17
N GLU A 466 -2.38 -47.09 25.01
CA GLU A 466 -1.96 -45.97 24.18
C GLU A 466 -2.07 -44.62 24.92
N LYS A 467 -3.08 -44.48 25.80
CA LYS A 467 -3.31 -43.25 26.55
C LYS A 467 -2.48 -43.13 27.82
N PHE A 468 -2.29 -44.22 28.56
CA PHE A 468 -1.68 -44.20 29.90
C PHE A 468 -0.30 -44.86 29.97
N GLY A 469 0.17 -45.50 28.90
CA GLY A 469 1.45 -46.21 28.86
C GLY A 469 1.48 -47.52 29.65
N GLU A 470 0.37 -47.95 30.23
CA GLU A 470 0.24 -49.14 31.07
C GLU A 470 -1.05 -49.91 30.77
N TRP A 471 -1.10 -51.18 31.16
CA TRP A 471 -2.29 -52.02 31.01
C TRP A 471 -3.31 -51.77 32.13
N PRO A 472 -4.62 -51.94 31.89
CA PRO A 472 -5.71 -51.65 32.84
C PRO A 472 -5.83 -52.68 33.99
N ASN A 473 -4.70 -53.07 34.60
CA ASN A 473 -4.63 -54.09 35.62
C ASN A 473 -5.17 -53.57 36.96
N GLY A 474 -6.13 -54.28 37.56
CA GLY A 474 -6.74 -53.89 38.84
C GLY A 474 -7.75 -52.74 38.75
N LEU A 475 -8.26 -52.48 37.55
CA LEU A 475 -9.42 -51.61 37.28
C LEU A 475 -10.65 -52.48 36.98
N SER A 476 -11.77 -52.18 37.62
CA SER A 476 -13.02 -52.97 37.52
C SER A 476 -14.04 -52.37 36.56
#